data_AF-A0A969FVF7-F1
#
_entry.id   AF-A0A969FVF7-F1
#
_cell.length_a   1.000
_cell.length_b   1.000
_cell.length_c   1.000
_cell.angle_alpha   90.00
_cell.angle_beta   90.00
_cell.angle_gamma   90.00
#
_symmetry.space_group_name_H-M   'P 1'
#
loop_
_entity.id
_entity.type
_entity.pdbx_description
1 polymer ?
#
loop_
_entity_poly.entity_id
_entity_poly.type
_entity_poly.pdbx_seq_one_letter_code
_entity_poly.pdbx_strand_id
1 'polypeptide(L)'
;MPRQAPDTFFGVVQPGDTLVPTADMPVIARVDGNVCGESSTQEADGTIIYVIEVAADEAGVSDGCGAAGRTVTFQVGDQMMATTAEWDSSDAENLTLQAESQQETRTIHLPMIMR
;
A
#
# COMPACT_ATOMS: atom_id res chain seq x y z
N MET A 1 -0.95 22.48 18.18
CA MET A 1 -1.28 21.06 18.37
C MET A 1 0.02 20.29 18.53
N PRO A 2 0.10 19.23 19.34
CA PRO A 2 1.28 18.37 19.36
C PRO A 2 1.48 17.70 18.00
N ARG A 3 2.74 17.42 17.66
CA ARG A 3 3.12 16.73 16.42
C ARG A 3 2.67 15.27 16.48
N GLN A 4 1.96 14.79 15.47
CA GLN A 4 1.54 13.39 15.38
C GLN A 4 2.66 12.53 14.76
N ALA A 5 2.75 11.28 15.19
CA ALA A 5 3.68 10.33 14.59
C ALA A 5 3.16 9.91 13.20
N PRO A 6 4.06 9.57 12.26
CA PRO A 6 3.65 8.88 11.04
C PRO A 6 3.15 7.46 11.37
N ASP A 7 2.39 6.91 10.44
CA ASP A 7 2.06 5.49 10.40
C ASP A 7 3.11 4.72 9.58
N THR A 8 3.39 3.46 9.92
CA THR A 8 4.43 2.65 9.26
C THR A 8 3.84 1.38 8.69
N PHE A 9 3.95 1.21 7.37
CA PHE A 9 3.60 -0.03 6.67
C PHE A 9 4.85 -0.76 6.19
N PHE A 10 4.86 -2.08 6.29
CA PHE A 10 5.94 -2.90 5.76
C PHE A 10 5.43 -4.25 5.30
N GLY A 11 6.18 -4.93 4.44
CA GLY A 11 5.81 -6.28 4.02
C GLY A 11 6.45 -6.68 2.71
N VAL A 12 5.89 -7.71 2.11
CA VAL A 12 6.33 -8.26 0.81
C VAL A 12 5.58 -7.57 -0.33
N VAL A 13 6.26 -7.33 -1.44
CA VAL A 13 5.63 -7.00 -2.71
C VAL A 13 5.40 -8.30 -3.49
N GLN A 14 4.14 -8.70 -3.63
CA GLN A 14 3.77 -9.94 -4.28
C GLN A 14 3.94 -9.81 -5.81
N PRO A 15 4.69 -10.71 -6.47
CA PRO A 15 4.75 -10.75 -7.92
C PRO A 15 3.39 -11.08 -8.54
N GLY A 16 3.14 -10.53 -9.73
CA GLY A 16 1.93 -10.81 -10.50
C GLY A 16 2.10 -10.66 -12.00
N ASP A 17 1.01 -10.85 -12.74
CA ASP A 17 1.04 -10.90 -14.21
C ASP A 17 1.57 -9.61 -14.84
N THR A 18 1.32 -8.47 -14.19
CA THR A 18 1.75 -7.14 -14.64
C THR A 18 2.87 -6.54 -13.79
N LEU A 19 3.34 -7.24 -12.75
CA LEU A 19 4.34 -6.74 -11.83
C LEU A 19 5.40 -7.81 -11.56
N VAL A 20 6.64 -7.52 -11.96
CA VAL A 20 7.83 -8.28 -11.57
C VAL A 20 8.62 -7.42 -10.58
N PRO A 21 8.47 -7.61 -9.27
CA PRO A 21 9.16 -6.80 -8.27
C PRO A 21 10.67 -7.00 -8.38
N THR A 22 11.42 -5.90 -8.31
CA THR A 22 12.88 -5.89 -8.16
C THR A 22 13.24 -4.95 -7.02
N ALA A 23 14.47 -5.02 -6.50
CA ALA A 23 14.98 -3.99 -5.60
C ALA A 23 14.96 -2.60 -6.27
N ASP A 24 14.98 -1.55 -5.45
CA ASP A 24 15.06 -0.14 -5.85
C ASP A 24 13.88 0.40 -6.67
N MET A 25 12.77 -0.35 -6.81
CA MET A 25 11.52 0.21 -7.33
C MET A 25 10.94 1.23 -6.33
N PRO A 26 10.47 2.40 -6.79
CA PRO A 26 9.86 3.38 -5.90
C PRO A 26 8.55 2.84 -5.32
N VAL A 27 8.32 3.09 -4.04
CA VAL A 27 7.05 2.81 -3.35
C VAL A 27 6.46 4.14 -2.91
N ILE A 28 5.23 4.42 -3.34
CA ILE A 28 4.54 5.68 -3.04
C ILE A 28 3.25 5.35 -2.31
N ALA A 29 3.08 5.95 -1.13
CA ALA A 29 1.84 5.89 -0.37
C ALA A 29 1.05 7.19 -0.54
N ARG A 30 -0.26 7.05 -0.79
CA ARG A 30 -1.15 8.19 -0.99
C ARG A 30 -2.38 8.13 -0.09
N VAL A 31 -2.77 9.29 0.41
CA VAL A 31 -4.05 9.51 1.11
C VAL A 31 -4.83 10.54 0.30
N ASP A 32 -6.05 10.19 -0.11
CA ASP A 32 -6.91 11.04 -0.97
C ASP A 32 -6.20 11.56 -2.23
N GLY A 33 -5.25 10.77 -2.77
CA GLY A 33 -4.44 11.11 -3.95
C GLY A 33 -3.17 11.91 -3.67
N ASN A 34 -3.02 12.49 -2.48
CA ASN A 34 -1.82 13.22 -2.05
C ASN A 34 -0.68 12.25 -1.73
N VAL A 35 0.55 12.56 -2.14
CA VAL A 35 1.72 11.77 -1.72
C VAL A 35 1.99 12.05 -0.26
N CYS A 36 1.91 11.01 0.56
CA CYS A 36 2.08 11.11 2.01
C CYS A 36 3.19 10.20 2.55
N GLY A 37 3.78 9.38 1.69
CA GLY A 37 4.96 8.59 1.99
C GLY A 37 5.68 8.20 0.70
N GLU A 38 7.00 8.13 0.76
CA GLU A 38 7.86 7.68 -0.33
C GLU A 38 8.97 6.78 0.23
N SER A 39 9.23 5.66 -0.43
CA SER A 39 10.37 4.79 -0.14
C SER A 39 10.78 4.00 -1.38
N SER A 40 11.58 2.96 -1.21
CA SER A 40 11.90 2.01 -2.26
C SER A 40 11.85 0.58 -1.75
N THR A 41 11.60 -0.35 -2.66
CA THR A 41 11.67 -1.77 -2.38
C THR A 41 13.11 -2.22 -2.13
N GLN A 42 13.29 -3.22 -1.28
CA GLN A 42 14.57 -3.83 -0.95
C GLN A 42 14.50 -5.33 -1.19
N GLU A 43 15.64 -5.97 -1.48
CA GLU A 43 15.73 -7.42 -1.53
C GLU A 43 16.24 -7.96 -0.18
N ALA A 44 15.52 -8.93 0.38
CA ALA A 44 15.91 -9.67 1.57
C ALA A 44 15.65 -11.17 1.31
N ASP A 45 16.72 -11.98 1.36
CA ASP A 45 16.67 -13.44 1.15
C ASP A 45 15.93 -13.84 -0.14
N GLY A 46 16.15 -13.11 -1.24
CA GLY A 46 15.50 -13.34 -2.53
C GLY A 46 14.03 -12.93 -2.61
N THR A 47 13.52 -12.23 -1.57
CA THR A 47 12.17 -11.68 -1.52
C THR A 47 12.23 -10.16 -1.61
N ILE A 48 11.34 -9.57 -2.41
CA ILE A 48 11.21 -8.11 -2.49
C ILE A 48 10.27 -7.62 -1.39
N ILE A 49 10.80 -6.76 -0.52
CA ILE A 49 10.10 -6.18 0.62
C ILE A 49 10.06 -4.66 0.52
N TYR A 50 9.23 -4.02 1.33
CA TYR A 50 9.19 -2.57 1.50
C TYR A 50 8.97 -2.20 2.97
N VAL A 51 9.37 -0.98 3.31
CA VAL A 51 8.98 -0.27 4.53
C VAL A 51 8.68 1.17 4.09
N ILE A 52 7.58 1.75 4.55
CA ILE A 52 7.18 3.10 4.20
C ILE A 52 6.50 3.77 5.38
N GLU A 53 6.88 5.02 5.66
CA GLU A 53 6.21 5.88 6.62
C GLU A 53 5.21 6.79 5.91
N VAL A 54 3.99 6.88 6.43
CA VAL A 54 2.91 7.74 5.91
C VAL A 54 2.67 8.86 6.90
N ALA A 55 2.98 10.09 6.49
CA ALA A 55 2.90 11.27 7.32
C ALA A 55 1.48 11.49 7.87
N ALA A 56 1.40 12.01 9.09
CA ALA A 56 0.15 12.48 9.66
C ALA A 56 -0.32 13.79 9.00
N ASP A 57 -1.61 14.08 9.12
CA ASP A 57 -2.22 15.34 8.72
C ASP A 57 -1.70 16.47 9.63
N GLU A 58 -0.74 17.22 9.11
CA GLU A 58 -0.12 18.37 9.78
C GLU A 58 -0.05 19.56 8.83
N ALA A 59 -0.22 20.77 9.36
CA ALA A 59 -0.18 21.98 8.55
C ALA A 59 1.14 22.10 7.76
N GLY A 60 1.04 22.41 6.47
CA GLY A 60 2.18 22.60 5.58
C GLY A 60 2.25 21.50 4.53
N VAL A 61 3.38 20.78 4.49
CA VAL A 61 3.68 19.82 3.40
C VAL A 61 2.93 18.50 3.52
N SER A 62 2.37 18.18 4.69
CA SER A 62 1.57 16.98 4.94
C SER A 62 0.11 17.30 5.25
N ASP A 63 -0.36 18.49 4.84
CA ASP A 63 -1.76 18.89 4.96
C ASP A 63 -2.62 17.96 4.10
N GLY A 64 -3.61 17.32 4.71
CA GLY A 64 -4.44 16.31 4.04
C GLY A 64 -3.83 14.91 3.97
N CYS A 65 -2.75 14.63 4.71
CA CYS A 65 -2.21 13.27 4.85
C CYS A 65 -2.95 12.44 5.91
N GLY A 66 -2.25 11.61 6.68
CA GLY A 66 -2.85 10.57 7.50
C GLY A 66 -3.65 11.09 8.70
N ALA A 67 -4.90 10.64 8.78
CA ALA A 67 -5.73 10.77 9.97
C ALA A 67 -6.48 9.44 10.18
N ALA A 68 -6.80 9.12 11.42
CA ALA A 68 -7.42 7.84 11.78
C ALA A 68 -8.60 7.47 10.85
N GLY A 69 -8.51 6.30 10.22
CA GLY A 69 -9.54 5.76 9.31
C GLY A 69 -9.51 6.30 7.87
N ARG A 70 -8.57 7.19 7.51
CA ARG A 70 -8.35 7.54 6.10
C ARG A 70 -7.68 6.38 5.38
N THR A 71 -8.06 6.14 4.12
CA THR A 71 -7.49 5.06 3.33
C THR A 71 -6.15 5.46 2.73
N VAL A 72 -5.14 4.62 2.95
CA VAL A 72 -3.83 4.66 2.29
C VAL A 72 -3.88 3.73 1.07
N THR A 73 -3.47 4.27 -0.07
CA THR A 73 -3.26 3.52 -1.32
C THR A 73 -1.78 3.47 -1.64
N PHE A 74 -1.36 2.40 -2.32
CA PHE A 74 0.05 2.14 -2.59
C PHE A 74 0.30 1.98 -4.09
N GLN A 75 1.45 2.47 -4.52
CA GLN A 75 1.98 2.30 -5.87
C GLN A 75 3.41 1.78 -5.77
N VAL A 76 3.77 0.79 -6.60
CA VAL A 76 5.14 0.26 -6.70
C VAL A 76 5.60 0.37 -8.16
N GLY A 77 6.66 1.15 -8.41
CA GLY A 77 7.01 1.55 -9.77
C GLY A 77 5.84 2.29 -10.42
N ASP A 78 5.39 1.81 -11.59
CA ASP A 78 4.24 2.35 -12.31
C ASP A 78 2.93 1.59 -12.03
N GLN A 79 2.95 0.59 -11.15
CA GLN A 79 1.81 -0.28 -10.87
C GLN A 79 1.07 0.20 -9.61
N MET A 80 -0.24 0.44 -9.75
CA MET A 80 -1.13 0.60 -8.60
C MET A 80 -1.38 -0.74 -7.93
N MET A 81 -1.38 -0.74 -6.60
CA MET A 81 -1.69 -1.91 -5.79
C MET A 81 -3.19 -1.96 -5.48
N ALA A 82 -3.76 -3.16 -5.50
CA ALA A 82 -5.11 -3.44 -5.03
C ALA A 82 -5.20 -3.42 -3.49
N THR A 83 -4.07 -3.67 -2.82
CA THR A 83 -3.99 -3.61 -1.36
C THR A 83 -4.08 -2.17 -0.88
N THR A 84 -4.98 -1.92 0.07
CA THR A 84 -5.11 -0.65 0.79
C THR A 84 -5.09 -0.91 2.29
N ALA A 85 -4.81 0.12 3.08
CA ALA A 85 -4.91 0.06 4.54
C ALA A 85 -5.60 1.31 5.09
N GLU A 86 -6.07 1.25 6.33
CA GLU A 86 -6.48 2.44 7.06
C GLU A 86 -5.24 3.07 7.70
N TRP A 87 -5.18 4.39 7.77
CA TRP A 87 -4.11 5.08 8.48
C TRP A 87 -4.37 5.00 9.99
N ASP A 88 -3.43 4.42 10.74
CA ASP A 88 -3.44 4.31 12.19
C ASP A 88 -2.01 4.33 12.76
N SER A 89 -1.59 5.46 13.33
CA SER A 89 -0.24 5.61 13.90
C SER A 89 -0.01 4.90 15.25
N SER A 90 -0.87 3.96 15.66
CA SER A 90 -0.73 3.26 16.93
C SER A 90 0.37 2.18 16.90
N ASP A 91 0.51 1.47 15.77
CA ASP A 91 1.44 0.37 15.59
C ASP A 91 1.91 0.26 14.13
N ALA A 92 3.06 -0.38 13.89
CA ALA A 92 3.51 -0.67 12.53
C ALA A 92 2.75 -1.87 11.94
N GLU A 93 2.27 -1.74 10.70
CA GLU A 93 1.43 -2.74 10.06
C GLU A 93 2.19 -3.60 9.05
N ASN A 94 2.05 -4.93 9.17
CA ASN A 94 2.54 -5.89 8.17
C ASN A 94 1.49 -6.09 7.07
N LEU A 95 1.78 -5.60 5.87
CA LEU A 95 0.86 -5.52 4.75
C LEU A 95 1.52 -6.00 3.45
N THR A 96 1.01 -7.09 2.87
CA THR A 96 1.46 -7.58 1.57
C THR A 96 0.81 -6.79 0.43
N LEU A 97 1.62 -6.21 -0.44
CA LEU A 97 1.15 -5.45 -1.61
C LEU A 97 0.91 -6.38 -2.80
N GLN A 98 -0.29 -6.32 -3.37
CA GLN A 98 -0.70 -7.08 -4.56
C GLN A 98 -1.15 -6.11 -5.66
N ALA A 99 -0.76 -6.36 -6.90
CA ALA A 99 -1.19 -5.54 -8.03
C ALA A 99 -2.70 -5.70 -8.32
N GLU A 100 -3.36 -4.64 -8.79
CA GLU A 100 -4.81 -4.62 -9.08
C GLU A 100 -5.26 -5.73 -10.07
N SER A 101 -4.39 -6.12 -11.00
CA SER A 101 -4.67 -7.17 -11.99
C SER A 101 -4.87 -8.56 -11.38
N GLN A 102 -4.48 -8.78 -10.11
CA GLN A 102 -4.59 -10.10 -9.46
C GLN A 102 -5.95 -10.38 -8.80
N GLN A 103 -6.87 -9.41 -8.75
CA GLN A 103 -8.19 -9.60 -8.12
C GLN A 103 -9.26 -10.22 -9.05
N GLU A 104 -8.94 -10.50 -10.32
CA GLU A 104 -9.92 -10.99 -11.30
C GLU A 104 -10.17 -12.51 -11.29
N THR A 105 -9.50 -13.30 -10.43
CA THR A 105 -9.71 -14.76 -10.36
C THR A 105 -10.46 -15.22 -9.10
N ARG A 106 -11.62 -14.61 -8.83
CA ARG A 106 -12.66 -15.24 -8.00
C ARG A 106 -14.01 -15.24 -8.71
N THR A 107 -14.04 -15.73 -9.95
CA THR A 107 -15.31 -16.14 -10.57
C THR A 107 -15.81 -17.41 -9.89
N ILE A 108 -16.59 -17.25 -8.82
CA ILE A 108 -17.39 -18.34 -8.25
C ILE A 108 -18.51 -18.63 -9.25
N HIS A 109 -18.30 -19.61 -10.14
CA HIS A 109 -19.37 -20.16 -10.96
C HIS A 109 -20.32 -20.98 -10.07
N LEU A 110 -21.39 -20.36 -9.54
CA LEU A 110 -22.55 -21.14 -9.08
C LEU A 110 -23.28 -21.70 -10.31
N PRO A 111 -23.51 -23.03 -10.41
CA PRO A 111 -24.41 -23.55 -11.43
C PRO A 111 -25.84 -23.16 -11.06
N MET A 112 -26.49 -22.33 -11.90
CA MET A 112 -27.93 -22.15 -11.83
C MET A 112 -28.63 -23.46 -12.21
N ILE A 113 -29.28 -24.09 -11.23
CA ILE A 113 -30.22 -25.19 -11.48
C ILE A 113 -31.54 -24.57 -11.97
N MET A 114 -31.87 -24.72 -13.26
CA MET A 114 -33.21 -24.42 -13.78
C MET A 114 -34.19 -25.51 -13.32
N ARG A 115 -35.33 -25.10 -12.75
CA ARG A 115 -36.52 -25.95 -12.53
C ARG A 115 -37.61 -25.56 -13.50
#